data_AF-A0A660HMK6-F1
#
_entry.id   AF-A0A660HMK6-F1
#
_cell.length_a   1.000
_cell.length_b   1.000
_cell.length_c   1.000
_cell.angle_alpha   90.00
_cell.angle_beta   90.00
_cell.angle_gamma   90.00
#
_symmetry.space_group_name_H-M   'P 1'
#
loop_
_entity.id
_entity.type
_entity.pdbx_description
1 polymer ?
#
loop_
_entity_poly.entity_id
_entity_poly.type
_entity_poly.pdbx_seq_one_letter_code
_entity_poly.pdbx_strand_id
1 'polypeptide(L)'
;MKIKNIFLFLIIPSIILILIIFFIFAIQKEKQNKKETIIYEQKNFFKTPKKLLSKFDNNYSKALAYLGLNRFIIGLQNNIYEYKTLWIGDKEIFIEKILNGNLGTASSPLIFGTINFLGEKLNKKINLFINDYLAYNSINKSNSETQTFILELKNDKNHFFINDFEDTLGDGYCFFNAIVFLLDQEINNWKNIIFSDIPYTQILTDKEILQISVNL
;
A
#
# COMPACT_ATOMS: atom_id res chain seq x y z
N MET A 1 48.89 -10.32 59.06
CA MET A 1 48.43 -11.04 57.84
C MET A 1 46.91 -11.25 57.85
N LYS A 2 46.08 -10.18 57.83
CA LYS A 2 44.60 -10.34 57.87
C LYS A 2 43.81 -9.35 57.00
N ILE A 3 44.37 -8.21 56.58
CA ILE A 3 43.65 -7.21 55.75
C ILE A 3 43.62 -7.59 54.26
N LYS A 4 44.68 -8.21 53.73
CA LYS A 4 44.74 -8.63 52.31
C LYS A 4 43.67 -9.66 51.94
N ASN A 5 43.29 -10.55 52.86
CA ASN A 5 42.31 -11.61 52.58
C ASN A 5 40.86 -11.08 52.60
N ILE A 6 40.57 -10.04 53.39
CA ILE A 6 39.24 -9.39 53.43
C ILE A 6 38.98 -8.59 52.15
N PHE A 7 40.01 -7.91 51.63
CA PHE A 7 39.92 -7.20 50.35
C PHE A 7 39.67 -8.17 49.19
N LEU A 8 40.33 -9.32 49.17
CA LEU A 8 40.11 -10.35 48.14
C LEU A 8 38.69 -10.94 48.20
N PHE A 9 38.14 -11.10 49.40
CA PHE A 9 36.80 -11.65 49.62
C PHE A 9 35.67 -10.72 49.16
N LEU A 10 35.90 -9.40 49.12
CA LEU A 10 34.92 -8.42 48.64
C LEU A 10 35.07 -8.13 47.14
N ILE A 11 36.30 -8.14 46.61
CA ILE A 11 36.57 -7.82 45.20
C ILE A 11 36.06 -8.93 44.27
N ILE A 12 36.31 -10.20 44.60
CA ILE A 12 35.93 -11.34 43.74
C ILE A 12 34.41 -11.39 43.46
N PRO A 13 33.51 -11.32 44.45
CA PRO A 13 32.07 -11.33 44.19
C PRO A 13 31.61 -10.07 43.43
N SER A 14 32.28 -8.93 43.62
CA SER A 14 32.00 -7.69 42.88
C SER A 14 32.30 -7.86 41.38
N ILE A 15 33.43 -8.48 41.04
CA ILE A 15 33.81 -8.76 39.66
C ILE A 15 32.85 -9.78 39.02
N ILE A 16 32.46 -10.82 39.76
CA ILE A 16 31.49 -11.82 39.29
C ILE A 16 30.13 -11.15 39.00
N LEU A 17 29.67 -10.25 39.87
CA LEU A 17 28.42 -9.51 39.66
C LEU A 17 28.48 -8.64 38.40
N ILE A 18 29.60 -7.95 38.17
CA ILE A 18 29.81 -7.14 36.96
C ILE A 18 29.77 -8.01 35.69
N LEU A 19 30.41 -9.19 35.72
CA LEU A 19 30.38 -10.13 34.59
C LEU A 19 28.98 -10.66 34.30
N ILE A 20 28.18 -10.95 35.34
CA ILE A 20 26.78 -11.38 35.18
C ILE A 20 25.94 -10.25 34.55
N ILE A 21 26.09 -9.01 35.01
CA ILE A 21 25.38 -7.86 34.44
C ILE A 21 25.76 -7.68 32.96
N PHE A 22 27.04 -7.77 32.63
CA PHE A 22 27.52 -7.65 31.24
C PHE A 22 26.95 -8.77 30.35
N PHE A 23 26.89 -10.00 30.86
CA PHE A 23 26.34 -11.14 30.13
C PHE A 23 24.83 -11.00 29.88
N ILE A 24 24.06 -10.53 30.86
CA ILE A 24 22.63 -10.24 30.70
C ILE A 24 22.43 -9.15 29.64
N PHE A 25 23.24 -8.09 29.68
CA PHE A 25 23.16 -7.00 28.71
C PHE A 25 23.49 -7.46 27.29
N ALA A 26 24.50 -8.30 27.12
CA ALA A 26 24.87 -8.90 25.83
C ALA A 26 23.72 -9.74 25.24
N ILE A 27 23.10 -10.61 26.05
CA ILE A 27 21.95 -11.43 25.63
C ILE A 27 20.75 -10.56 25.24
N GLN A 28 20.47 -9.49 25.99
CA GLN A 28 19.37 -8.57 25.67
C GLN A 28 19.61 -7.84 24.34
N LYS A 29 20.85 -7.38 24.10
CA LYS A 29 21.24 -6.72 22.86
C LYS A 29 21.12 -7.65 21.65
N GLU A 30 21.54 -8.91 21.79
CA GLU A 30 21.40 -9.91 20.71
C GLU A 30 19.92 -10.24 20.42
N LYS A 31 19.09 -10.36 21.46
CA LYS A 31 17.63 -10.55 21.28
C LYS A 31 16.96 -9.34 20.63
N GLN A 32 17.36 -8.12 20.98
CA GLN A 32 16.87 -6.90 20.34
C GLN A 32 17.29 -6.85 18.87
N ASN A 33 18.57 -7.07 18.56
CA ASN A 33 19.07 -7.12 17.19
C ASN A 33 18.35 -8.19 16.37
N LYS A 34 18.20 -9.42 16.88
CA LYS A 34 17.51 -10.50 16.16
C LYS A 34 16.03 -10.19 15.93
N LYS A 35 15.36 -9.54 16.90
CA LYS A 35 13.98 -9.07 16.74
C LYS A 35 13.88 -7.94 15.71
N GLU A 36 14.81 -6.99 15.71
CA GLU A 36 14.90 -5.94 14.70
C GLU A 36 15.17 -6.49 13.30
N THR A 37 16.09 -7.46 13.15
CA THR A 37 16.38 -8.12 11.87
C THR A 37 15.18 -8.91 11.35
N ILE A 38 14.49 -9.67 12.21
CA ILE A 38 13.28 -10.42 11.82
C ILE A 38 12.13 -9.47 11.46
N ILE A 39 11.96 -8.36 12.21
CA ILE A 39 10.99 -7.32 11.89
C ILE A 39 11.33 -6.65 10.57
N TYR A 40 12.62 -6.41 10.29
CA TYR A 40 13.10 -5.81 9.05
C TYR A 40 12.92 -6.74 7.85
N GLU A 41 13.29 -8.03 7.97
CA GLU A 41 13.10 -9.04 6.92
C GLU A 41 11.63 -9.32 6.64
N GLN A 42 10.77 -9.43 7.67
CA GLN A 42 9.32 -9.55 7.46
C GLN A 42 8.70 -8.29 6.87
N LYS A 43 9.15 -7.09 7.30
CA LYS A 43 8.72 -5.83 6.67
C LYS A 43 9.16 -5.71 5.22
N ASN A 44 10.25 -6.35 4.81
CA ASN A 44 10.81 -6.22 3.45
C ASN A 44 10.39 -7.32 2.47
N PHE A 45 9.71 -8.39 2.93
CA PHE A 45 9.41 -9.52 2.05
C PHE A 45 8.42 -9.19 0.92
N PHE A 46 7.58 -8.15 1.05
CA PHE A 46 6.58 -7.72 0.04
C PHE A 46 6.93 -6.41 -0.70
N LYS A 47 8.13 -5.84 -0.51
CA LYS A 47 8.42 -4.43 -0.84
C LYS A 47 9.25 -4.21 -2.09
N THR A 48 8.93 -4.90 -3.18
CA THR A 48 9.36 -4.48 -4.51
C THR A 48 8.18 -4.54 -5.48
N PRO A 49 8.06 -3.59 -6.41
CA PRO A 49 6.98 -3.62 -7.41
C PRO A 49 6.92 -4.93 -8.20
N LYS A 50 8.09 -5.56 -8.43
CA LYS A 50 8.22 -6.87 -9.08
C LYS A 50 7.54 -7.99 -8.29
N LYS A 51 7.60 -7.95 -6.95
CA LYS A 51 6.92 -8.93 -6.09
C LYS A 51 5.40 -8.71 -6.04
N LEU A 52 4.96 -7.45 -6.08
CA LEU A 52 3.54 -7.13 -6.17
C LEU A 52 2.95 -7.63 -7.49
N LEU A 53 3.62 -7.38 -8.62
CA LEU A 53 3.19 -7.90 -9.91
C LEU A 53 3.20 -9.43 -9.95
N SER A 54 4.24 -10.07 -9.41
CA SER A 54 4.29 -11.54 -9.34
C SER A 54 3.19 -12.15 -8.47
N LYS A 55 2.70 -11.44 -7.44
CA LYS A 55 1.54 -11.89 -6.63
C LYS A 55 0.29 -12.10 -7.49
N PHE A 56 0.15 -11.30 -8.54
CA PHE A 56 -1.00 -11.31 -9.42
C PHE A 56 -0.64 -11.83 -10.82
N ASP A 57 0.33 -12.74 -10.94
CA ASP A 57 0.73 -13.35 -12.21
C ASP A 57 1.09 -12.34 -13.31
N ASN A 58 1.71 -11.21 -12.90
CA ASN A 58 2.04 -10.06 -13.74
C ASN A 58 0.82 -9.34 -14.35
N ASN A 59 -0.36 -9.46 -13.74
CA ASN A 59 -1.56 -8.76 -14.14
C ASN A 59 -1.56 -7.32 -13.56
N TYR A 60 -1.38 -6.34 -14.45
CA TYR A 60 -1.35 -4.93 -14.09
C TYR A 60 -2.68 -4.41 -13.53
N SER A 61 -3.82 -4.90 -14.02
CA SER A 61 -5.15 -4.50 -13.56
C SER A 61 -5.37 -4.89 -12.10
N LYS A 62 -5.04 -6.13 -11.73
CA LYS A 62 -5.10 -6.60 -10.34
C LYS A 62 -4.12 -5.86 -9.43
N ALA A 63 -2.91 -5.60 -9.92
CA ALA A 63 -1.91 -4.84 -9.17
C ALA A 63 -2.34 -3.37 -8.95
N LEU A 64 -2.96 -2.73 -9.94
CA LEU A 64 -3.54 -1.38 -9.79
C LEU A 64 -4.70 -1.36 -8.78
N ALA A 65 -5.55 -2.38 -8.77
CA ALA A 65 -6.61 -2.50 -7.77
C ALA A 65 -6.01 -2.58 -6.36
N TYR A 66 -4.97 -3.39 -6.17
CA TYR A 66 -4.27 -3.47 -4.89
C TYR A 66 -3.67 -2.12 -4.47
N LEU A 67 -3.01 -1.40 -5.39
CA LEU A 67 -2.41 -0.10 -5.10
C LEU A 67 -3.46 0.96 -4.77
N GLY A 68 -4.61 0.93 -5.46
CA GLY A 68 -5.77 1.77 -5.14
C GLY A 68 -6.31 1.52 -3.74
N LEU A 69 -6.52 0.26 -3.38
CA LEU A 69 -6.90 -0.14 -2.02
C LEU A 69 -5.87 0.35 -1.00
N ASN A 70 -4.58 0.14 -1.28
CA ASN A 70 -3.50 0.56 -0.41
C ASN A 70 -3.57 2.06 -0.12
N ARG A 71 -3.71 2.87 -1.17
CA ARG A 71 -3.84 4.31 -1.05
C ARG A 71 -5.08 4.70 -0.26
N PHE A 72 -6.20 4.01 -0.48
CA PHE A 72 -7.44 4.26 0.24
C PHE A 72 -7.29 4.05 1.75
N ILE A 73 -6.70 2.93 2.15
CA ILE A 73 -6.47 2.61 3.56
C ILE A 73 -5.51 3.62 4.21
N ILE A 74 -4.43 4.01 3.54
CA ILE A 74 -3.52 5.05 4.03
C ILE A 74 -4.27 6.38 4.21
N GLY A 75 -5.13 6.75 3.27
CA GLY A 75 -5.97 7.94 3.36
C GLY A 75 -6.89 7.92 4.58
N LEU A 76 -7.50 6.77 4.88
CA LEU A 76 -8.33 6.58 6.08
C LEU A 76 -7.52 6.73 7.37
N GLN A 77 -6.34 6.08 7.46
CA GLN A 77 -5.46 6.21 8.63
C GLN A 77 -5.03 7.66 8.88
N ASN A 78 -4.77 8.41 7.80
CA ASN A 78 -4.39 9.82 7.87
C ASN A 78 -5.59 10.75 8.08
N ASN A 79 -6.78 10.21 8.35
CA ASN A 79 -7.99 10.96 8.64
C ASN A 79 -8.43 11.92 7.52
N ILE A 80 -8.09 11.63 6.27
CA ILE A 80 -8.48 12.46 5.12
C ILE A 80 -10.00 12.38 4.93
N TYR A 81 -10.65 13.55 4.89
CA TYR A 81 -12.11 13.67 4.94
C TYR A 81 -12.82 12.91 3.81
N GLU A 82 -12.33 13.07 2.57
CA GLU A 82 -12.92 12.47 1.37
C GLU A 82 -12.88 10.93 1.40
N TYR A 83 -11.85 10.35 2.00
CA TYR A 83 -11.77 8.89 2.17
C TYR A 83 -12.79 8.40 3.21
N LYS A 84 -12.93 9.13 4.32
CA LYS A 84 -13.88 8.80 5.39
C LYS A 84 -15.33 8.85 4.92
N THR A 85 -15.70 9.86 4.14
CA THR A 85 -17.07 10.00 3.63
C THR A 85 -17.42 8.83 2.70
N LEU A 86 -16.49 8.43 1.83
CA LEU A 86 -16.66 7.26 0.96
C LEU A 86 -16.76 5.95 1.76
N TRP A 87 -15.92 5.77 2.78
CA TRP A 87 -15.98 4.58 3.64
C TRP A 87 -17.32 4.46 4.38
N ILE A 88 -17.90 5.57 4.82
CA ILE A 88 -19.21 5.58 5.49
C ILE A 88 -20.35 5.31 4.51
N GLY A 89 -20.28 5.88 3.31
CA GLY A 89 -21.33 5.79 2.28
C GLY A 89 -21.34 4.46 1.53
N ASP A 90 -20.18 3.82 1.37
CA ASP A 90 -20.01 2.53 0.70
C ASP A 90 -19.17 1.60 1.59
N LYS A 91 -19.88 0.89 2.46
CA LYS A 91 -19.29 -0.09 3.39
C LYS A 91 -19.11 -1.47 2.78
N GLU A 92 -19.35 -1.67 1.49
CA GLU A 92 -19.17 -3.00 0.91
C GLU A 92 -17.71 -3.44 1.12
N ILE A 93 -17.51 -4.60 1.75
CA ILE A 93 -16.17 -5.08 2.09
C ILE A 93 -15.59 -5.76 0.84
N PHE A 94 -14.85 -4.99 0.04
CA PHE A 94 -14.12 -5.47 -1.14
C PHE A 94 -12.65 -5.81 -0.86
N ILE A 95 -12.17 -5.55 0.37
CA ILE A 95 -10.78 -5.71 0.79
C ILE A 95 -10.31 -7.15 0.58
N GLU A 96 -10.98 -8.12 1.19
CA GLU A 96 -10.63 -9.54 1.04
C GLU A 96 -10.69 -9.99 -0.42
N LYS A 97 -11.66 -9.48 -1.18
CA LYS A 97 -11.80 -9.81 -2.61
C LYS A 97 -10.58 -9.35 -3.42
N ILE A 98 -10.04 -8.17 -3.13
CA ILE A 98 -8.81 -7.68 -3.78
C ILE A 98 -7.60 -8.49 -3.34
N LEU A 99 -7.45 -8.75 -2.03
CA LEU A 99 -6.29 -9.49 -1.51
C LEU A 99 -6.21 -10.89 -2.10
N ASN A 100 -7.36 -11.52 -2.36
CA ASN A 100 -7.50 -12.83 -2.98
C ASN A 100 -7.57 -12.81 -4.52
N GLY A 101 -7.57 -11.63 -5.15
CA GLY A 101 -7.55 -11.51 -6.61
C GLY A 101 -8.87 -11.89 -7.32
N ASN A 102 -10.01 -11.81 -6.62
CA ASN A 102 -11.35 -12.23 -7.09
C ASN A 102 -12.41 -11.12 -6.93
N LEU A 103 -12.05 -9.88 -7.25
CA LEU A 103 -12.98 -8.75 -7.25
C LEU A 103 -14.18 -9.01 -8.18
N GLY A 104 -15.39 -8.60 -7.76
CA GLY A 104 -16.60 -8.72 -8.57
C GLY A 104 -16.90 -7.48 -9.41
N THR A 105 -16.61 -6.30 -8.89
CA THR A 105 -16.56 -5.01 -9.60
C THR A 105 -15.84 -3.98 -8.71
N ALA A 106 -15.46 -2.83 -9.28
CA ALA A 106 -14.81 -1.77 -8.52
C ALA A 106 -15.83 -0.95 -7.71
N SER A 107 -15.60 -0.84 -6.41
CA SER A 107 -16.38 0.00 -5.50
C SER A 107 -15.93 1.47 -5.55
N SER A 108 -16.77 2.37 -5.06
CA SER A 108 -16.46 3.81 -5.00
C SER A 108 -15.17 4.12 -4.22
N PRO A 109 -14.95 3.57 -3.02
CA PRO A 109 -13.67 3.66 -2.30
C PRO A 109 -12.47 3.27 -3.14
N LEU A 110 -12.61 2.17 -3.88
CA LEU A 110 -11.52 1.60 -4.64
C LEU A 110 -11.18 2.46 -5.86
N ILE A 111 -12.19 2.89 -6.61
CA ILE A 111 -12.04 3.83 -7.73
C ILE A 111 -11.33 5.09 -7.24
N PHE A 112 -11.81 5.69 -6.15
CA PHE A 112 -11.22 6.91 -5.61
C PHE A 112 -9.77 6.72 -5.13
N GLY A 113 -9.48 5.61 -4.44
CA GLY A 113 -8.14 5.24 -4.04
C GLY A 113 -7.18 5.13 -5.23
N THR A 114 -7.62 4.48 -6.32
CA THR A 114 -6.84 4.36 -7.56
C THR A 114 -6.60 5.70 -8.23
N ILE A 115 -7.63 6.54 -8.39
CA ILE A 115 -7.48 7.86 -9.01
C ILE A 115 -6.49 8.75 -8.22
N ASN A 116 -6.55 8.71 -6.90
CA ASN A 116 -5.58 9.40 -6.04
C ASN A 116 -4.17 8.84 -6.16
N PHE A 117 -4.03 7.51 -6.17
CA PHE A 117 -2.76 6.84 -6.34
C PHE A 117 -2.09 7.22 -7.67
N LEU A 118 -2.84 7.16 -8.77
CA LEU A 118 -2.37 7.56 -10.10
C LEU A 118 -1.96 9.03 -10.13
N GLY A 119 -2.76 9.91 -9.54
CA GLY A 119 -2.44 11.34 -9.50
C GLY A 119 -1.16 11.66 -8.73
N GLU A 120 -0.89 10.92 -7.66
CA GLU A 120 0.39 11.02 -6.94
C GLU A 120 1.55 10.48 -7.79
N LYS A 121 1.43 9.25 -8.31
CA LYS A 121 2.53 8.58 -9.03
C LYS A 121 2.88 9.22 -10.36
N LEU A 122 1.89 9.73 -11.09
CA LEU A 122 2.09 10.40 -12.36
C LEU A 122 2.40 11.88 -12.20
N ASN A 123 2.32 12.41 -10.97
CA ASN A 123 2.43 13.83 -10.67
C ASN A 123 1.50 14.70 -11.55
N LYS A 124 0.24 14.27 -11.67
CA LYS A 124 -0.79 14.91 -12.50
C LYS A 124 -2.10 15.01 -11.73
N LYS A 125 -2.89 16.05 -12.00
CA LYS A 125 -4.31 16.07 -11.61
C LYS A 125 -5.03 15.05 -12.49
N ILE A 126 -5.77 14.12 -11.89
CA ILE A 126 -6.53 13.11 -12.62
C ILE A 126 -8.01 13.45 -12.48
N ASN A 127 -8.70 13.59 -13.61
CA ASN A 127 -10.14 13.71 -13.64
C ASN A 127 -10.71 12.46 -14.30
N LEU A 128 -11.56 11.75 -13.58
CA LEU A 128 -12.24 10.56 -14.07
C LEU A 128 -13.68 10.92 -14.45
N PHE A 129 -14.00 10.76 -15.72
CA PHE A 129 -15.34 10.83 -16.26
C PHE A 129 -15.91 9.43 -16.48
N ILE A 130 -17.14 9.22 -16.03
CA ILE A 130 -17.90 7.98 -16.22
C ILE A 130 -19.23 8.35 -16.85
N ASN A 131 -19.52 7.82 -18.05
CA ASN A 131 -20.72 8.19 -18.82
C ASN A 131 -20.87 9.71 -18.97
N ASP A 132 -19.79 10.40 -19.33
CA ASP A 132 -19.70 11.87 -19.48
C ASP A 132 -19.86 12.70 -18.20
N TYR A 133 -20.02 12.07 -17.03
CA TYR A 133 -20.06 12.75 -15.74
C TYR A 133 -18.72 12.70 -15.02
N LEU A 134 -18.26 13.84 -14.49
CA LEU A 134 -17.08 13.88 -13.61
C LEU A 134 -17.38 13.09 -12.32
N ALA A 135 -16.92 11.86 -12.25
CA ALA A 135 -17.17 10.96 -11.13
C ALA A 135 -16.20 11.23 -9.97
N TYR A 136 -14.90 11.34 -10.28
CA TYR A 136 -13.86 11.56 -9.27
C TYR A 136 -12.76 12.45 -9.80
N ASN A 137 -12.10 13.16 -8.87
CA ASN A 137 -10.87 13.87 -9.16
C ASN A 137 -9.83 13.55 -8.08
N SER A 138 -8.55 13.46 -8.47
CA SER A 138 -7.48 13.19 -7.52
C SER A 138 -7.29 14.38 -6.58
N ILE A 139 -7.11 14.16 -5.29
CA ILE A 139 -6.93 15.20 -4.25
C ILE A 139 -5.64 16.00 -4.47
N ASN A 140 -4.72 15.50 -5.31
CA ASN A 140 -3.37 16.04 -5.43
C ASN A 140 -3.41 17.56 -5.71
N LYS A 141 -2.82 18.33 -4.79
CA LYS A 141 -2.63 19.78 -4.91
C LYS A 141 -1.48 20.00 -5.88
N SER A 142 -1.81 19.93 -7.14
CA SER A 142 -0.97 20.42 -8.22
C SER A 142 -0.50 21.85 -7.91
N ASN A 143 0.82 22.06 -7.92
CA ASN A 143 1.36 23.39 -8.19
C ASN A 143 0.92 23.78 -9.60
N SER A 144 0.64 25.07 -9.85
CA SER A 144 -0.05 25.66 -11.02
C SER A 144 0.34 25.20 -12.44
N GLU A 145 1.33 24.33 -12.60
CA GLU A 145 1.85 23.78 -13.85
C GLU A 145 1.54 22.29 -14.08
N THR A 146 0.89 21.53 -13.17
CA THR A 146 0.63 20.12 -13.51
C THR A 146 -0.45 20.01 -14.58
N GLN A 147 -0.10 19.39 -15.70
CA GLN A 147 -1.06 18.95 -16.71
C GLN A 147 -2.15 18.07 -16.07
N THR A 148 -3.40 18.34 -16.42
CA THR A 148 -4.53 17.47 -16.07
C THR A 148 -4.55 16.29 -17.02
N PHE A 149 -4.68 15.08 -16.49
CA PHE A 149 -4.93 13.88 -17.26
C PHE A 149 -6.40 13.48 -17.10
N ILE A 150 -7.09 13.38 -18.21
CA ILE A 150 -8.50 13.04 -18.26
C ILE A 150 -8.61 11.55 -18.58
N LEU A 151 -9.32 10.82 -17.72
CA LEU A 151 -9.67 9.43 -17.92
C LEU A 151 -11.16 9.39 -18.21
N GLU A 152 -11.53 8.97 -19.41
CA GLU A 152 -12.93 8.84 -19.84
C GLU A 152 -13.26 7.38 -20.05
N LEU A 153 -14.32 6.93 -19.39
CA LEU A 153 -14.83 5.58 -19.52
C LEU A 153 -16.35 5.56 -19.38
N LYS A 154 -16.94 4.45 -19.77
CA LYS A 154 -18.37 4.18 -19.68
C LYS A 154 -18.62 3.10 -18.65
N ASN A 155 -19.82 3.09 -18.09
CA ASN A 155 -20.30 2.04 -17.21
C ASN A 155 -21.74 1.68 -17.59
N ASP A 156 -21.99 0.39 -17.84
CA ASP A 156 -23.33 -0.18 -17.79
C ASP A 156 -23.41 -1.20 -16.64
N LYS A 157 -24.26 -0.87 -15.65
CA LYS A 157 -24.42 -1.60 -14.38
C LYS A 157 -23.12 -1.70 -13.59
N ASN A 158 -22.36 -2.77 -13.81
CA ASN A 158 -21.15 -3.12 -13.07
C ASN A 158 -19.95 -3.35 -14.01
N HIS A 159 -20.13 -3.09 -15.31
CA HIS A 159 -19.10 -3.31 -16.33
C HIS A 159 -18.60 -1.98 -16.87
N PHE A 160 -17.30 -1.74 -16.69
CA PHE A 160 -16.63 -0.52 -17.11
C PHE A 160 -15.84 -0.75 -18.39
N PHE A 161 -15.99 0.13 -19.38
CA PHE A 161 -15.38 0.00 -20.71
C PHE A 161 -15.04 1.37 -21.31
N ILE A 162 -14.35 1.44 -22.46
CA ILE A 162 -13.93 2.72 -23.04
C ILE A 162 -14.99 3.21 -24.04
N ASN A 163 -15.11 2.53 -25.18
CA ASN A 163 -16.03 2.86 -26.26
C ASN A 163 -17.15 1.82 -26.33
N ASP A 164 -16.77 0.55 -26.42
CA ASP A 164 -17.65 -0.61 -26.63
C ASP A 164 -17.56 -1.59 -25.45
N PHE A 165 -18.64 -2.32 -25.18
CA PHE A 165 -18.75 -3.20 -24.00
C PHE A 165 -17.63 -4.26 -23.96
N GLU A 166 -17.16 -4.69 -25.12
CA GLU A 166 -16.13 -5.69 -25.34
C GLU A 166 -14.69 -5.17 -25.14
N ASP A 167 -14.49 -3.86 -24.95
CA ASP A 167 -13.16 -3.26 -24.77
C ASP A 167 -12.43 -3.76 -23.51
N THR A 168 -13.19 -4.26 -22.54
CA THR A 168 -12.65 -4.81 -21.30
C THR A 168 -13.28 -6.16 -20.98
N LEU A 169 -12.52 -6.99 -20.28
CA LEU A 169 -13.04 -8.27 -19.77
C LEU A 169 -13.98 -8.04 -18.59
N GLY A 170 -15.12 -8.73 -18.59
CA GLY A 170 -16.06 -8.80 -17.46
C GLY A 170 -15.58 -9.71 -16.33
N ASP A 171 -14.31 -9.59 -15.94
CA ASP A 171 -13.63 -10.42 -14.93
C ASP A 171 -13.71 -9.84 -13.50
N GLY A 172 -14.55 -8.81 -13.33
CA GLY A 172 -14.69 -8.01 -12.12
C GLY A 172 -13.56 -6.99 -11.89
N TYR A 173 -12.56 -6.96 -12.78
CA TYR A 173 -11.51 -5.94 -12.84
C TYR A 173 -11.67 -5.03 -14.07
N CYS A 174 -12.83 -5.03 -14.74
CA CYS A 174 -13.14 -4.22 -15.93
C CYS A 174 -12.78 -2.74 -15.79
N PHE A 175 -13.01 -2.13 -14.62
CA PHE A 175 -12.55 -0.76 -14.33
C PHE A 175 -11.03 -0.63 -14.48
N PHE A 176 -10.26 -1.52 -13.84
CA PHE A 176 -8.80 -1.48 -13.92
C PHE A 176 -8.28 -1.84 -15.30
N ASN A 177 -8.95 -2.75 -16.01
CA ASN A 177 -8.65 -3.05 -17.41
C ASN A 177 -8.80 -1.79 -18.27
N ALA A 178 -9.87 -1.01 -18.10
CA ALA A 178 -10.06 0.26 -18.80
C ALA A 178 -8.94 1.27 -18.47
N ILE A 179 -8.57 1.37 -17.19
CA ILE A 179 -7.49 2.27 -16.75
C ILE A 179 -6.14 1.86 -17.36
N VAL A 180 -5.81 0.56 -17.36
CA VAL A 180 -4.59 0.03 -18.01
C VAL A 180 -4.58 0.39 -19.49
N PHE A 181 -5.69 0.19 -20.19
CA PHE A 181 -5.82 0.53 -21.61
C PHE A 181 -5.57 2.02 -21.85
N LEU A 182 -6.24 2.90 -21.09
CA LEU A 182 -6.09 4.35 -21.24
C LEU A 182 -4.64 4.82 -20.92
N LEU A 183 -4.00 4.24 -19.90
CA LEU A 183 -2.61 4.53 -19.58
C LEU A 183 -1.65 4.08 -20.70
N ASP A 184 -1.92 2.91 -21.31
CA ASP A 184 -1.13 2.40 -22.44
C ASP A 184 -1.24 3.31 -23.69
N GLN A 185 -2.35 4.00 -23.89
CA GLN A 185 -2.53 4.96 -24.99
C GLN A 185 -1.86 6.31 -24.74
N GLU A 186 -1.96 6.82 -23.50
CA GLU A 186 -1.71 8.24 -23.21
C GLU A 186 -0.36 8.52 -22.54
N ILE A 187 0.21 7.54 -21.83
CA ILE A 187 1.41 7.75 -21.01
C ILE A 187 2.47 6.71 -21.33
N ASN A 188 3.42 7.11 -22.17
CA ASN A 188 4.61 6.29 -22.43
C ASN A 188 5.30 5.90 -21.12
N ASN A 189 5.66 4.62 -21.01
CA ASN A 189 6.42 4.07 -19.89
C ASN A 189 5.71 4.15 -18.52
N TRP A 190 4.39 4.34 -18.47
CA TRP A 190 3.63 4.43 -17.21
C TRP A 190 3.86 3.22 -16.30
N LYS A 191 4.02 2.01 -16.88
CA LYS A 191 4.29 0.77 -16.13
C LYS A 191 5.53 0.93 -15.26
N ASN A 192 6.59 1.53 -15.78
CA ASN A 192 7.77 1.81 -14.97
C ASN A 192 7.50 2.96 -13.99
N ILE A 193 6.79 4.02 -14.36
CA ILE A 193 6.49 5.11 -13.41
C ILE A 193 5.71 4.61 -12.18
N ILE A 194 4.71 3.74 -12.41
CA ILE A 194 3.83 3.22 -11.36
C ILE A 194 4.45 2.04 -10.62
N PHE A 195 5.19 1.18 -11.33
CA PHE A 195 5.76 -0.06 -10.81
C PHE A 195 7.30 -0.08 -10.80
N SER A 196 7.99 1.07 -10.75
CA SER A 196 9.41 1.16 -10.38
C SER A 196 9.56 1.89 -9.05
N ASP A 197 10.53 1.45 -8.25
CA ASP A 197 10.96 2.06 -6.98
C ASP A 197 9.85 2.71 -6.13
N ILE A 198 8.82 1.93 -5.77
CA ILE A 198 7.81 2.38 -4.82
C ILE A 198 8.48 2.43 -3.43
N PRO A 199 8.65 3.60 -2.80
CA PRO A 199 9.34 3.70 -1.52
C PRO A 199 8.63 2.90 -0.43
N TYR A 200 9.44 2.32 0.47
CA TYR A 200 9.06 1.43 1.58
C TYR A 200 7.85 1.90 2.44
N THR A 201 7.55 3.20 2.44
CA THR A 201 6.51 3.86 3.25
C THR A 201 5.14 3.93 2.59
N GLN A 202 4.99 3.48 1.34
CA GLN A 202 3.76 3.71 0.55
C GLN A 202 2.96 2.45 0.19
N ILE A 203 3.41 1.25 0.59
CA ILE A 203 2.67 0.00 0.39
C ILE A 203 2.53 -0.77 1.70
N LEU A 204 1.30 -0.83 2.20
CA LEU A 204 0.86 -1.76 3.24
C LEU A 204 0.85 -3.21 2.73
N THR A 205 1.22 -4.16 3.59
CA THR A 205 1.03 -5.61 3.39
C THR A 205 -0.43 -6.01 3.57
N ASP A 206 -0.83 -7.17 3.05
CA ASP A 206 -2.17 -7.76 3.28
C ASP A 206 -2.56 -7.78 4.76
N LYS A 207 -1.63 -8.17 5.64
CA LYS A 207 -1.85 -8.22 7.08
C LYS A 207 -2.09 -6.83 7.67
N GLU A 208 -1.30 -5.84 7.25
CA GLU A 208 -1.48 -4.45 7.70
C GLU A 208 -2.83 -3.90 7.21
N ILE A 209 -3.17 -4.09 5.93
CA ILE A 209 -4.47 -3.69 5.36
C ILE A 209 -5.62 -4.28 6.19
N LEU A 210 -5.61 -5.59 6.43
CA LEU A 210 -6.65 -6.25 7.20
C LEU A 210 -6.72 -5.73 8.64
N GLN A 211 -5.58 -5.63 9.32
CA GLN A 211 -5.51 -5.12 10.69
C GLN A 211 -6.06 -3.69 10.79
N ILE A 212 -5.73 -2.82 9.84
CA ILE A 212 -6.22 -1.45 9.83
C ILE A 212 -7.72 -1.44 9.56
N SER A 213 -8.19 -2.20 8.57
CA SER A 213 -9.60 -2.22 8.19
C SER A 213 -10.56 -2.68 9.28
N VAL A 214 -10.12 -3.59 10.15
CA VAL A 214 -10.93 -4.06 11.30
C VAL A 214 -11.07 -2.98 12.38
N ASN A 215 -10.12 -2.03 12.43
CA ASN A 215 -10.07 -0.98 13.45
C ASN A 215 -10.66 0.36 12.97
N LEU A 216 -11.19 0.42 11.74
CA LEU A 216 -11.82 1.60 11.11
C LEU A 216 -13.33 1.53 11.18
#